data_AF-I1HUC1-F1
#
_entry.id   AF-I1HUC1-F1
#
_cell.length_a   1.000
_cell.length_b   1.000
_cell.length_c   1.000
_cell.angle_alpha   90.00
_cell.angle_beta   90.00
_cell.angle_gamma   90.00
#
_symmetry.space_group_name_H-M   'P 1'
#
loop_
_entity.id
_entity.type
_entity.pdbx_description
1 polymer ?
#
loop_
_entity_poly.entity_id
_entity_poly.type
_entity_poly.pdbx_seq_one_letter_code
_entity_poly.pdbx_strand_id
1 'polypeptide(L)'
;MAAAAAAMMGAAARRLHHAAAAAAGQPPRLKKLALHPPKSVEVEFADGSSFHLSAEFLRVYSPAADSKIRSIAGEKVIFARRHVGIMSAESIGNYGVRILFDDLHKTGIFTWDFLYHLGSNKFSLMRNYIKMLRRHGLTRDPQRRK
;
A
#
# COMPACT_ATOMS: atom_id res chain seq x y z
N MET A 1 11.80 6.36 -29.28
CA MET A 1 12.29 6.73 -27.94
C MET A 1 11.08 6.93 -27.02
N ALA A 2 10.75 5.93 -26.20
CA ALA A 2 9.55 5.94 -25.36
C ALA A 2 9.82 6.70 -24.05
N ALA A 3 9.26 7.91 -23.93
CA ALA A 3 9.30 8.74 -22.73
C ALA A 3 7.88 9.15 -22.36
N ALA A 4 7.24 8.41 -21.45
CA ALA A 4 6.10 8.86 -20.63
C ALA A 4 5.64 7.75 -19.68
N ALA A 5 6.24 7.63 -18.49
CA ALA A 5 5.73 6.73 -17.43
C ALA A 5 6.01 7.25 -16.00
N ALA A 6 6.10 8.57 -15.81
CA ALA A 6 6.64 9.14 -14.58
C ALA A 6 5.67 10.06 -13.79
N ALA A 7 4.35 9.90 -13.87
CA ALA A 7 3.42 10.79 -13.15
C ALA A 7 2.19 10.09 -12.56
N MET A 8 2.35 8.99 -11.82
CA MET A 8 1.21 8.18 -11.34
C MET A 8 1.37 7.55 -9.94
N MET A 9 2.10 8.15 -8.99
CA MET A 9 2.16 7.58 -7.62
C MET A 9 1.39 8.38 -6.56
N GLY A 10 1.13 9.67 -6.77
CA GLY A 10 0.39 10.52 -5.81
C GLY A 10 -1.08 10.81 -6.15
N ALA A 11 -1.42 10.84 -7.44
CA ALA A 11 -2.79 11.03 -7.93
C ALA A 11 -3.54 9.70 -8.14
N ALA A 12 -2.81 8.59 -8.21
CA ALA A 12 -3.36 7.27 -8.49
C ALA A 12 -4.17 6.69 -7.32
N ALA A 13 -3.79 6.96 -6.06
CA ALA A 13 -4.52 6.43 -4.91
C ALA A 13 -6.00 6.88 -4.86
N ARG A 14 -6.32 8.11 -5.29
CA ARG A 14 -7.70 8.62 -5.32
C ARG A 14 -8.53 8.16 -6.53
N ARG A 15 -7.89 7.72 -7.62
CA ARG A 15 -8.59 7.20 -8.81
C ARG A 15 -8.68 5.67 -8.85
N LEU A 16 -7.87 4.95 -8.08
CA LEU A 16 -7.83 3.48 -8.09
C LEU A 16 -8.84 2.79 -7.16
N HIS A 17 -9.54 3.53 -6.30
CA HIS A 17 -10.61 2.96 -5.46
C HIS A 17 -11.84 2.47 -6.25
N HIS A 18 -12.01 2.94 -7.49
CA HIS A 18 -13.07 2.48 -8.40
C HIS A 18 -12.54 2.02 -9.76
N ALA A 19 -11.33 2.44 -10.19
CA ALA A 19 -10.84 2.17 -11.55
C ALA A 19 -10.01 0.89 -11.72
N ALA A 20 -9.62 0.17 -10.66
CA ALA A 20 -8.88 -1.08 -10.80
C ALA A 20 -9.75 -2.25 -11.32
N ALA A 21 -11.07 -2.09 -11.35
CA ALA A 21 -12.03 -3.12 -11.76
C ALA A 21 -12.25 -3.24 -13.29
N ALA A 22 -11.64 -2.39 -14.12
CA ALA A 22 -12.09 -2.23 -15.51
C ALA A 22 -11.24 -2.92 -16.60
N ALA A 23 -10.14 -3.63 -16.29
CA ALA A 23 -9.23 -4.13 -17.34
C ALA A 23 -8.88 -5.63 -17.29
N ALA A 24 -9.33 -6.38 -16.30
CA ALA A 24 -9.24 -7.84 -16.28
C ALA A 24 -10.41 -8.36 -15.45
N GLY A 25 -10.88 -9.59 -15.73
CA GLY A 25 -12.05 -10.17 -15.06
C GLY A 25 -12.06 -9.97 -13.55
N GLN A 26 -13.26 -9.97 -12.97
CA GLN A 26 -13.50 -9.69 -11.56
C GLN A 26 -12.45 -10.37 -10.67
N PRO A 27 -11.71 -9.62 -9.83
CA PRO A 27 -10.62 -10.17 -9.06
C PRO A 27 -11.13 -11.32 -8.18
N PRO A 28 -10.28 -12.34 -7.95
CA PRO A 28 -10.70 -13.50 -7.20
C PRO A 28 -11.19 -13.07 -5.81
N ARG A 29 -12.22 -13.75 -5.32
CA ARG A 29 -12.75 -13.45 -3.98
C ARG A 29 -11.72 -13.81 -2.94
N LEU A 30 -11.63 -13.00 -1.88
CA LEU A 30 -10.83 -13.31 -0.71
C LEU A 30 -11.38 -14.60 -0.06
N LYS A 31 -10.51 -15.58 0.16
CA LYS A 31 -10.81 -16.80 0.93
C LYS A 31 -10.40 -16.68 2.38
N LYS A 32 -9.20 -16.14 2.63
CA LYS A 32 -8.62 -16.06 3.98
C LYS A 32 -7.86 -14.76 4.13
N LEU A 33 -8.02 -14.15 5.30
CA LEU A 33 -7.18 -13.05 5.76
C LEU A 33 -6.65 -13.39 7.14
N ALA A 34 -5.33 -13.40 7.28
CA ALA A 34 -4.66 -13.61 8.56
C ALA A 34 -3.81 -12.38 8.87
N LEU A 35 -4.05 -11.82 10.05
CA LEU A 35 -3.27 -10.70 10.56
C LEU A 35 -2.11 -11.23 11.39
N HIS A 36 -0.90 -10.76 11.14
CA HIS A 36 0.30 -11.08 11.92
C HIS A 36 0.90 -9.80 12.52
N PRO A 37 0.24 -9.16 13.51
CA PRO A 37 0.75 -7.95 14.13
C PRO A 37 2.11 -8.17 14.80
N PRO A 38 3.01 -7.18 14.77
CA PRO A 38 2.89 -5.90 14.06
C PRO A 38 3.39 -5.96 12.61
N LYS A 39 3.79 -7.14 12.10
CA LYS A 39 4.71 -7.26 10.97
C LYS A 39 4.04 -7.32 9.60
N SER A 40 2.91 -8.02 9.46
CA SER A 40 2.35 -8.31 8.13
C SER A 40 0.88 -8.73 8.14
N VAL A 41 0.27 -8.67 6.96
CA VAL A 41 -1.02 -9.28 6.63
C VAL A 41 -0.77 -10.36 5.59
N GLU A 42 -1.44 -11.48 5.76
CA GLU A 42 -1.52 -12.56 4.78
C GLU A 42 -2.92 -12.59 4.20
N VAL A 43 -3.01 -12.67 2.87
CA VAL A 43 -4.27 -12.81 2.15
C VAL A 43 -4.19 -13.96 1.18
N GLU A 44 -5.24 -14.78 1.15
CA GLU A 44 -5.40 -15.90 0.24
C GLU A 44 -6.68 -15.70 -0.58
N PHE A 45 -6.58 -15.92 -1.88
CA PHE A 45 -7.62 -15.68 -2.85
C PHE A 45 -8.16 -16.98 -3.45
N ALA A 46 -9.35 -16.92 -4.04
CA ALA A 46 -10.07 -18.08 -4.54
C ALA A 46 -9.32 -18.87 -5.61
N ASP A 47 -8.48 -18.19 -6.39
CA ASP A 47 -7.58 -18.72 -7.43
C ASP A 47 -6.36 -19.48 -6.89
N GLY A 48 -6.16 -19.50 -5.57
CA GLY A 48 -4.99 -20.09 -4.92
C GLY A 48 -3.82 -19.13 -4.75
N SER A 49 -3.96 -17.87 -5.18
CA SER A 49 -2.94 -16.85 -4.94
C SER A 49 -2.89 -16.50 -3.45
N SER A 50 -1.69 -16.60 -2.86
CA SER A 50 -1.43 -16.14 -1.48
C SER A 50 -0.35 -15.07 -1.46
N PHE A 51 -0.59 -14.00 -0.71
CA PHE A 51 0.33 -12.88 -0.60
C PHE A 51 0.59 -12.49 0.85
N HIS A 52 1.88 -12.42 1.20
CA HIS A 52 2.35 -11.78 2.44
C HIS A 52 2.71 -10.31 2.18
N LEU A 53 1.97 -9.40 2.79
CA LEU A 53 2.12 -7.95 2.66
C LEU A 53 2.64 -7.39 3.99
N SER A 54 3.82 -6.77 3.97
CA SER A 54 4.41 -6.19 5.19
C SER A 54 3.70 -4.90 5.61
N ALA A 55 3.75 -4.60 6.92
CA ALA A 55 3.22 -3.37 7.48
C ALA A 55 3.73 -2.11 6.77
N GLU A 56 5.04 -2.05 6.52
CA GLU A 56 5.66 -0.97 5.74
C GLU A 56 5.06 -0.84 4.35
N PHE A 57 4.93 -1.95 3.62
CA PHE A 57 4.43 -1.93 2.25
C PHE A 57 2.99 -1.44 2.21
N LEU A 58 2.14 -1.99 3.08
CA LEU A 58 0.76 -1.55 3.22
C LEU A 58 0.67 -0.08 3.61
N ARG A 59 1.51 0.40 4.51
CA ARG A 59 1.50 1.80 4.94
C ARG A 59 1.92 2.78 3.84
N VAL A 60 2.94 2.43 3.07
CA VAL A 60 3.46 3.24 1.95
C VAL A 60 2.44 3.32 0.82
N TYR A 61 1.71 2.24 0.58
CA TYR A 61 0.63 2.18 -0.42
C TYR A 61 -0.76 2.41 0.16
N SER A 62 -0.84 2.87 1.41
CA SER A 62 -2.10 3.16 2.07
C SER A 62 -2.81 4.28 1.31
N PRO A 63 -4.05 4.06 0.87
CA PRO A 63 -4.73 5.01 0.00
C PRO A 63 -5.24 6.25 0.76
N ALA A 64 -5.41 6.15 2.07
CA ALA A 64 -5.86 7.26 2.87
C ALA A 64 -4.74 8.31 3.01
N ALA A 65 -5.01 9.52 2.52
CA ALA A 65 -4.09 10.62 2.54
C ALA A 65 -3.85 11.07 3.99
N ASP A 66 -2.64 10.86 4.50
CA ASP A 66 -2.15 11.59 5.65
C ASP A 66 -1.90 13.05 5.24
N SER A 67 -2.38 14.01 6.03
CA SER A 67 -2.11 15.44 5.84
C SER A 67 -0.61 15.79 6.01
N LYS A 68 0.21 14.85 6.50
CA LYS A 68 1.67 14.97 6.65
C LYS A 68 2.48 14.35 5.49
N ILE A 69 1.90 14.20 4.31
CA ILE A 69 2.67 13.78 3.13
C ILE A 69 3.49 14.97 2.62
N ARG A 70 4.82 14.81 2.56
CA ARG A 70 5.67 15.77 1.87
C ARG A 70 5.41 15.64 0.37
N SER A 71 4.81 16.66 -0.22
CA SER A 71 4.74 16.79 -1.68
C SER A 71 6.09 17.29 -2.15
N ILE A 72 6.84 16.44 -2.85
CA ILE A 72 8.12 16.82 -3.47
C ILE A 72 7.91 16.78 -4.98
N ALA A 73 8.09 17.92 -5.64
CA ALA A 73 7.86 18.05 -7.09
C ALA A 73 6.47 17.57 -7.56
N GLY A 74 5.44 17.72 -6.72
CA GLY A 74 4.06 17.27 -7.03
C GLY A 74 3.80 15.79 -6.77
N GLU A 75 4.82 15.01 -6.37
CA GLU A 75 4.68 13.61 -5.96
C GLU A 75 4.53 13.48 -4.44
N LYS A 76 3.55 12.68 -4.03
CA LYS A 76 3.28 12.35 -2.63
C LYS A 76 4.17 11.16 -2.21
N VAL A 77 5.20 11.42 -1.40
CA VAL A 77 6.17 10.38 -0.99
C VAL A 77 6.08 10.11 0.51
N ILE A 78 5.81 8.84 0.87
CA ILE A 78 5.85 8.36 2.26
C ILE A 78 7.22 7.74 2.53
N PHE A 79 7.99 8.31 3.45
CA PHE A 79 9.34 7.87 3.81
C PHE A 79 9.48 7.72 5.32
N ALA A 80 10.61 7.17 5.79
CA ALA A 80 10.87 6.98 7.22
C ALA A 80 9.86 6.07 7.97
N ARG A 81 9.18 5.15 7.26
CA ARG A 81 8.14 4.26 7.81
C ARG A 81 8.53 2.79 7.86
N ARG A 82 9.83 2.45 7.77
CA ARG A 82 10.29 1.05 7.82
C ARG A 82 9.84 0.29 9.06
N HIS A 83 9.74 0.98 10.20
CA HIS A 83 9.37 0.39 11.49
C HIS A 83 7.89 0.54 11.84
N VAL A 84 7.05 0.93 10.88
CA VAL A 84 5.59 0.99 11.13
C VAL A 84 5.05 -0.40 11.42
N GLY A 85 4.23 -0.48 12.46
CA GLY A 85 3.53 -1.69 12.88
C GLY A 85 2.05 -1.63 12.55
N ILE A 86 1.46 -2.79 12.30
CA ILE A 86 0.00 -2.94 12.26
C ILE A 86 -0.48 -3.21 13.68
N MET A 87 -1.43 -2.41 14.17
CA MET A 87 -2.04 -2.60 15.48
C MET A 87 -3.22 -3.55 15.40
N SER A 88 -4.15 -3.29 14.48
CA SER A 88 -5.36 -4.07 14.29
C SER A 88 -5.89 -3.91 12.87
N ALA A 89 -6.82 -4.80 12.50
CA ALA A 89 -7.50 -4.74 11.24
C ALA A 89 -9.00 -5.00 11.47
N GLU A 90 -9.85 -4.14 10.92
CA GLU A 90 -11.31 -4.21 11.03
C GLU A 90 -11.90 -4.52 9.67
N SER A 91 -12.70 -5.59 9.55
CA SER A 91 -13.43 -5.88 8.32
C SER A 91 -14.47 -4.79 8.03
N ILE A 92 -14.47 -4.27 6.81
CA ILE A 92 -15.45 -3.26 6.37
C ILE A 92 -16.38 -3.92 5.34
N GLY A 93 -17.53 -4.37 5.83
CA GLY A 93 -18.51 -5.11 5.03
C GLY A 93 -17.87 -6.31 4.33
N ASN A 94 -18.23 -6.50 3.06
CA ASN A 94 -17.73 -7.61 2.24
C ASN A 94 -16.68 -7.19 1.19
N TYR A 95 -16.16 -5.97 1.25
CA TYR A 95 -15.33 -5.40 0.17
C TYR A 95 -13.91 -5.03 0.56
N GLY A 96 -13.59 -5.00 1.86
CA GLY A 96 -12.25 -4.63 2.30
C GLY A 96 -12.03 -4.71 3.80
N VAL A 97 -10.83 -4.28 4.19
CA VAL A 97 -10.37 -4.21 5.58
C VAL A 97 -9.79 -2.83 5.85
N ARG A 98 -10.13 -2.25 7.00
CA ARG A 98 -9.47 -1.07 7.53
C ARG A 98 -8.30 -1.52 8.38
N ILE A 99 -7.09 -1.04 8.08
CA ILE A 99 -5.90 -1.35 8.86
C ILE A 99 -5.52 -0.13 9.70
N LEU A 100 -5.34 -0.36 11.01
CA LEU A 100 -4.85 0.62 11.95
C LEU A 100 -3.36 0.41 12.15
N PHE A 101 -2.59 1.46 11.92
CA PHE A 101 -1.13 1.47 12.11
C PHE A 101 -0.75 2.24 13.38
N ASP A 102 0.40 1.89 13.93
CA ASP A 102 0.96 2.52 15.13
C ASP A 102 1.43 3.97 14.91
N ASP A 103 1.63 4.39 13.67
CA ASP A 103 2.02 5.76 13.30
C ASP A 103 0.86 6.77 13.31
N LEU A 104 -0.21 6.45 14.05
CA LEU A 104 -1.49 7.17 14.15
C LEU A 104 -2.32 7.13 12.86
N HIS A 105 -1.95 6.33 11.87
CA HIS A 105 -2.73 6.14 10.65
C HIS A 105 -3.87 5.14 10.87
N LYS A 106 -5.10 5.64 10.98
CA LYS A 106 -6.30 4.81 11.29
C LYS A 106 -7.33 4.73 10.17
N THR A 107 -7.11 5.44 9.07
CA THR A 107 -8.10 5.62 7.99
C THR A 107 -7.84 4.78 6.74
N GLY A 108 -6.79 3.95 6.75
CA GLY A 108 -6.40 3.15 5.58
C GLY A 108 -7.37 1.99 5.32
N ILE A 109 -8.28 2.16 4.36
CA ILE A 109 -9.17 1.09 3.88
C ILE A 109 -8.53 0.43 2.66
N PHE A 110 -8.32 -0.88 2.75
CA PHE A 110 -7.79 -1.73 1.69
C PHE A 110 -8.90 -2.62 1.17
N THR A 111 -9.30 -2.41 -0.09
CA THR A 111 -10.25 -3.31 -0.75
C THR A 111 -9.57 -4.63 -1.11
N TRP A 112 -10.33 -5.71 -1.25
CA TRP A 112 -9.78 -7.01 -1.65
C TRP A 112 -9.05 -6.95 -2.99
N ASP A 113 -9.65 -6.27 -3.95
CA ASP A 113 -9.08 -6.00 -5.29
C ASP A 113 -7.73 -5.28 -5.19
N PHE A 114 -7.64 -4.31 -4.28
CA PHE A 114 -6.43 -3.56 -4.07
C PHE A 114 -5.34 -4.40 -3.39
N LEU A 115 -5.70 -5.23 -2.40
CA LEU A 115 -4.76 -6.19 -1.80
C LEU A 115 -4.24 -7.19 -2.84
N TYR A 116 -5.11 -7.66 -3.75
CA TYR A 116 -4.72 -8.53 -4.86
C TYR A 116 -3.75 -7.82 -5.82
N HIS A 117 -4.03 -6.57 -6.19
CA HIS A 117 -3.15 -5.75 -7.01
C HIS A 117 -1.78 -5.53 -6.34
N LEU A 118 -1.78 -5.20 -5.05
CA LEU A 118 -0.57 -5.00 -4.24
C LEU A 118 0.26 -6.28 -4.15
N GLY A 119 -0.38 -7.42 -3.94
CA GLY A 119 0.26 -8.74 -3.91
C GLY A 119 0.90 -9.11 -5.25
N SER A 120 0.10 -9.04 -6.32
CA SER A 120 0.52 -9.38 -7.68
C SER A 120 1.67 -8.50 -8.18
N ASN A 121 1.68 -7.21 -7.81
CA ASN A 121 2.68 -6.25 -8.25
C ASN A 121 3.75 -5.92 -7.21
N LYS A 122 3.80 -6.67 -6.09
CA LYS A 122 4.64 -6.36 -4.91
C LYS A 122 6.08 -6.00 -5.25
N PHE A 123 6.74 -6.81 -6.07
CA PHE A 123 8.15 -6.59 -6.43
C PHE A 123 8.36 -5.32 -7.28
N SER A 124 7.48 -5.09 -8.25
CA SER A 124 7.55 -3.91 -9.13
C SER A 124 7.28 -2.63 -8.33
N LEU A 125 6.23 -2.64 -7.52
CA LEU A 125 5.87 -1.53 -6.62
C LEU A 125 6.99 -1.23 -5.64
N MET A 126 7.51 -2.22 -4.91
CA MET A 126 8.63 -2.02 -3.99
C MET A 126 9.89 -1.48 -4.67
N ARG A 127 10.21 -1.97 -5.88
CA ARG A 127 11.34 -1.44 -6.64
C ARG A 127 11.13 0.03 -7.01
N ASN A 128 9.93 0.40 -7.44
CA ASN A 128 9.59 1.78 -7.76
C ASN A 128 9.64 2.68 -6.52
N TYR A 129 9.13 2.19 -5.39
CA TYR A 129 9.23 2.88 -4.11
C TYR A 129 10.67 3.20 -3.73
N ILE A 130 11.57 2.20 -3.77
CA ILE A 130 12.99 2.40 -3.43
C ILE A 130 13.66 3.39 -4.41
N LYS A 131 13.35 3.30 -5.71
CA LYS A 131 13.86 4.26 -6.71
C LYS A 131 13.38 5.69 -6.44
N MET A 132 12.11 5.86 -6.09
CA MET A 132 11.52 7.15 -5.74
C MET A 132 12.20 7.74 -4.50
N LEU A 133 12.41 6.95 -3.45
CA LEU A 133 13.15 7.41 -2.27
C LEU A 133 14.56 7.89 -2.63
N ARG A 134 15.31 7.11 -3.41
CA ARG A 134 16.67 7.48 -3.85
C ARG A 134 16.69 8.78 -4.66
N ARG A 135 15.74 8.96 -5.58
CA ARG A 135 15.63 10.16 -6.41
C ARG A 135 15.48 11.44 -5.56
N HIS A 136 14.80 11.34 -4.43
CA HIS A 136 14.56 12.47 -3.54
C HIS A 136 15.52 12.53 -2.33
N GLY A 137 16.56 11.68 -2.31
CA GLY A 137 17.50 11.61 -1.18
C GLY A 137 16.84 11.18 0.14
N LEU A 138 15.72 10.46 0.07
CA LEU A 138 14.96 9.99 1.22
C LEU A 138 15.38 8.55 1.60
N THR A 139 15.08 8.17 2.83
CA THR A 139 15.35 6.82 3.35
C THR A 139 14.07 6.16 3.91
N ARG A 140 14.10 4.82 3.97
CA ARG A 140 13.05 4.00 4.59
C ARG A 140 13.11 4.12 6.11
N ASP A 141 14.32 4.23 6.65
CA ASP A 141 14.58 4.24 8.09
C ASP A 141 14.22 5.61 8.69
N PRO A 142 13.49 5.65 9.82
CA PRO A 142 13.25 6.91 10.51
C PRO A 142 14.56 7.51 11.02
N GLN A 143 14.69 8.83 10.94
CA GLN A 143 15.81 9.52 11.57
C GLN A 143 15.71 9.31 13.08
N ARG A 144 16.70 8.62 13.65
CA ARG A 144 16.83 8.46 15.10
C ARG A 144 17.00 9.86 15.67
N ARG A 145 15.96 10.42 16.30
CA ARG A 145 16.12 11.61 17.13
C ARG A 145 17.09 11.23 18.25
N LYS A 146 18.25 11.90 18.28
CA LYS A 146 19.18 11.85 19.41
C LYS A 146 18.59 12.63 20.58
#